data_AF-A0A1G0LJA0-F1
#
_entry.id   AF-A0A1G0LJA0-F1
#
_cell.length_a   1.000
_cell.length_b   1.000
_cell.length_c   1.000
_cell.angle_alpha   90.00
_cell.angle_beta   90.00
_cell.angle_gamma   90.00
#
_symmetry.space_group_name_H-M   'P 1'
#
loop_
_entity.id
_entity.type
_entity.pdbx_description
1 polymer ?
#
loop_
_entity_poly.entity_id
_entity_poly.type
_entity_poly.pdbx_seq_one_letter_code
_entity_poly.pdbx_strand_id
1 'polypeptide(L)'
;MTAHGVVTVAMAAVAVAGALMAVGFRNIFHNILGFALAMLGVAGVFLSLGADFVAAVFILVYVGAVAIAMVYAVMLSQPLDQPFVPRSTAKIGAAAAVALLVAGALWHVMAGAAWHEEAWGQTATAAQVGRRFLTDYVLAFELISVLLVVAMMGAVMVARRTGAEGRGRW
;
A
#
# COMPACT_ATOMS: atom_id res chain seq x y z
N MET A 1 -8.63 29.25 -0.37
CA MET A 1 -7.78 28.03 -0.25
C MET A 1 -6.34 28.46 -0.50
N THR A 2 -5.44 28.26 0.45
CA THR A 2 -4.00 28.52 0.24
C THR A 2 -3.47 27.55 -0.83
N ALA A 3 -2.43 27.93 -1.58
CA ALA A 3 -1.89 27.10 -2.66
C ALA A 3 -1.53 25.67 -2.20
N HIS A 4 -1.05 25.52 -0.96
CA HIS A 4 -0.78 24.22 -0.32
C HIS A 4 -2.03 23.33 -0.17
N GLY A 5 -3.18 23.92 0.18
CA GLY A 5 -4.43 23.17 0.32
C GLY A 5 -4.92 22.61 -1.02
N VAL A 6 -4.74 23.37 -2.10
CA VAL A 6 -5.11 22.91 -3.46
C VAL A 6 -4.25 21.72 -3.88
N VAL A 7 -2.94 21.77 -3.65
CA VAL A 7 -2.02 20.67 -3.97
C VAL A 7 -2.37 19.41 -3.17
N THR A 8 -2.64 19.56 -1.87
CA THR A 8 -2.99 18.43 -1.01
C THR A 8 -4.26 17.72 -1.48
N VAL A 9 -5.31 18.49 -1.79
CA VAL A 9 -6.57 17.95 -2.30
C VAL A 9 -6.39 17.30 -3.68
N ALA A 10 -5.57 17.89 -4.55
CA ALA A 10 -5.26 17.30 -5.85
C ALA A 10 -4.55 15.95 -5.70
N MET A 11 -3.56 15.85 -4.81
CA MET A 11 -2.84 14.59 -4.54
C MET A 11 -3.76 13.54 -3.89
N ALA A 12 -4.65 13.94 -2.99
CA ALA A 12 -5.66 13.06 -2.42
C ALA A 12 -6.63 12.53 -3.50
N ALA A 13 -7.04 13.38 -4.44
CA ALA A 13 -7.86 12.98 -5.58
C ALA A 13 -7.13 11.97 -6.48
N VAL A 14 -5.83 12.17 -6.74
CA VAL A 14 -4.99 11.19 -7.46
C VAL A 14 -4.93 9.86 -6.70
N ALA A 15 -4.77 9.89 -5.38
CA ALA A 15 -4.75 8.69 -4.55
C ALA A 15 -6.06 7.88 -4.66
N VAL A 16 -7.20 8.56 -4.55
CA VAL A 16 -8.54 7.95 -4.67
C VAL A 16 -8.76 7.43 -6.09
N ALA A 17 -8.40 8.20 -7.13
CA ALA A 17 -8.52 7.75 -8.52
C ALA A 17 -7.68 6.49 -8.78
N GLY A 18 -6.44 6.45 -8.29
CA GLY A 18 -5.58 5.26 -8.36
C GLY A 18 -6.20 4.05 -7.65
N ALA A 19 -6.76 4.25 -6.45
CA ALA A 19 -7.42 3.17 -5.70
C ALA A 19 -8.67 2.63 -6.43
N LEU A 20 -9.46 3.50 -7.06
CA LEU A 20 -10.59 3.08 -7.89
C LEU A 20 -10.13 2.30 -9.12
N MET A 21 -9.07 2.75 -9.79
CA MET A 21 -8.45 2.01 -10.90
C MET A 21 -7.95 0.63 -10.44
N ALA A 22 -7.35 0.55 -9.25
CA ALA A 22 -6.79 -0.69 -8.71
C ALA A 22 -7.82 -1.80 -8.49
N VAL A 23 -9.11 -1.46 -8.33
CA VAL A 23 -10.19 -2.43 -8.08
C VAL A 23 -11.15 -2.54 -9.27
N GLY A 24 -11.20 -1.50 -10.10
CA GLY A 24 -12.13 -1.35 -11.21
C GLY A 24 -11.76 -2.18 -12.45
N PHE A 25 -10.47 -2.31 -12.76
CA PHE A 25 -10.06 -3.02 -13.97
C PHE A 25 -10.11 -4.54 -13.81
N ARG A 26 -10.37 -5.20 -14.94
CA ARG A 26 -10.37 -6.67 -15.04
C ARG A 26 -8.96 -7.23 -15.19
N ASN A 27 -8.05 -6.47 -15.80
CA ASN A 27 -6.68 -6.88 -16.01
C ASN A 27 -5.85 -6.57 -14.75
N ILE A 28 -5.27 -7.61 -14.14
CA ILE A 28 -4.48 -7.53 -12.91
C ILE A 28 -3.30 -6.56 -13.06
N PHE A 29 -2.69 -6.48 -14.25
CA PHE A 29 -1.61 -5.53 -14.51
C PHE A 29 -2.07 -4.07 -14.35
N HIS A 30 -3.26 -3.74 -14.87
CA HIS A 30 -3.83 -2.40 -14.73
C HIS A 30 -4.22 -2.11 -13.28
N ASN A 31 -4.65 -3.14 -12.54
CA ASN A 31 -4.94 -3.01 -11.11
C ASN A 31 -3.69 -2.65 -10.31
N ILE A 32 -2.56 -3.29 -10.60
CA ILE A 32 -1.29 -3.00 -9.93
C ILE A 32 -0.78 -1.60 -10.30
N LEU A 33 -0.96 -1.16 -11.55
CA LEU A 33 -0.62 0.20 -11.95
C LEU A 33 -1.50 1.25 -11.25
N GLY A 34 -2.79 0.96 -11.08
CA GLY A 34 -3.70 1.78 -10.26
C GLY A 34 -3.24 1.88 -8.81
N PHE A 35 -2.80 0.76 -8.22
CA PHE A 35 -2.20 0.75 -6.87
C PHE A 35 -0.94 1.62 -6.79
N ALA A 36 -0.03 1.51 -7.77
CA ALA A 36 1.17 2.36 -7.82
C ALA A 36 0.80 3.85 -7.89
N LEU A 37 -0.19 4.22 -8.72
CA LEU A 37 -0.71 5.58 -8.80
C LEU A 37 -1.32 6.05 -7.47
N ALA A 38 -2.04 5.17 -6.77
CA ALA A 38 -2.60 5.48 -5.46
C ALA A 38 -1.51 5.80 -4.43
N MET A 39 -0.45 5.00 -4.40
CA MET A 39 0.70 5.20 -3.51
C MET A 39 1.48 6.48 -3.85
N LEU A 40 1.58 6.84 -5.13
CA LEU A 40 2.16 8.13 -5.54
C LEU A 40 1.31 9.32 -5.06
N GLY A 41 -0.03 9.22 -5.15
CA GLY A 41 -0.93 10.24 -4.60
C GLY A 41 -0.76 10.39 -3.09
N VAL A 42 -0.66 9.28 -2.35
CA VAL A 42 -0.40 9.28 -0.90
C VAL A 42 0.97 9.89 -0.58
N ALA A 43 2.02 9.57 -1.34
CA ALA A 43 3.33 10.20 -1.20
C ALA A 43 3.25 11.73 -1.40
N GLY A 44 2.49 12.19 -2.39
CA GLY A 44 2.25 13.62 -2.64
C GLY A 44 1.50 14.33 -1.50
N VAL A 45 0.55 13.65 -0.85
CA VAL A 45 -0.08 14.15 0.38
C VAL A 45 0.97 14.32 1.48
N PHE A 46 1.80 13.30 1.74
CA PHE A 46 2.85 13.40 2.76
C PHE A 46 3.88 14.49 2.47
N LEU A 47 4.28 14.71 1.21
CA LEU A 47 5.13 15.85 0.82
C LEU A 47 4.47 17.18 1.13
N SER A 48 3.17 17.30 0.91
CA SER A 48 2.42 18.54 1.21
C SER A 48 2.33 18.81 2.72
N LEU A 49 2.42 17.78 3.54
CA LEU A 49 2.52 17.86 5.01
C LEU A 49 3.97 18.05 5.52
N GLY A 50 4.97 18.11 4.63
CA GLY A 50 6.39 18.21 4.98
C GLY A 50 7.00 16.89 5.48
N ALA A 51 6.35 15.75 5.30
CA ALA A 51 6.86 14.44 5.73
C ALA A 51 7.71 13.77 4.64
N ASP A 52 8.84 14.39 4.29
CA ASP A 52 9.68 13.99 3.13
C ASP A 52 10.19 12.55 3.22
N PHE A 53 10.62 12.13 4.42
CA PHE A 53 11.09 10.76 4.65
C PHE A 53 9.99 9.73 4.39
N VAL A 54 8.78 9.97 4.90
CA VAL A 54 7.64 9.06 4.73
C VAL A 54 7.22 9.01 3.27
N ALA A 55 7.13 10.17 2.61
CA ALA A 55 6.84 10.22 1.18
C ALA A 55 7.86 9.43 0.34
N ALA A 56 9.15 9.57 0.64
CA ALA A 56 10.20 8.80 -0.03
C ALA A 56 10.03 7.28 0.19
N VAL A 57 9.62 6.84 1.39
CA VAL A 57 9.31 5.42 1.67
C VAL A 57 8.11 4.94 0.84
N PHE A 58 7.06 5.75 0.67
CA PHE A 58 5.93 5.40 -0.22
C PHE A 58 6.37 5.16 -1.66
N ILE A 59 7.29 5.99 -2.17
CA ILE A 59 7.83 5.83 -3.51
C ILE A 59 8.77 4.62 -3.58
N LEU A 60 9.78 4.53 -2.71
CA LEU A 60 10.83 3.51 -2.80
C LEU A 60 10.30 2.10 -2.49
N VAL A 61 9.52 1.95 -1.43
CA VAL A 61 9.08 0.63 -0.96
C VAL A 61 7.80 0.21 -1.68
N TYR A 62 6.76 1.05 -1.72
CA TYR A 62 5.48 0.61 -2.26
C TYR A 62 5.45 0.63 -3.78
N VAL A 63 5.93 1.71 -4.41
CA VAL A 63 6.00 1.79 -5.88
C VAL A 63 7.22 1.03 -6.40
N GLY A 64 8.40 1.27 -5.81
CA GLY A 64 9.67 0.72 -6.29
C GLY A 64 9.90 -0.77 -5.99
N ALA A 65 9.44 -1.29 -4.87
CA ALA A 65 9.64 -2.70 -4.52
C ALA A 65 8.35 -3.51 -4.64
N VAL A 66 7.30 -3.13 -3.90
CA VAL A 66 6.08 -3.96 -3.77
C VAL A 66 5.30 -4.03 -5.08
N ALA A 67 4.99 -2.89 -5.71
CA ALA A 67 4.23 -2.89 -6.96
C ALA A 67 5.00 -3.61 -8.09
N ILE A 68 6.31 -3.37 -8.20
CA ILE A 68 7.16 -4.06 -9.19
C ILE A 68 7.22 -5.57 -8.91
N ALA A 69 7.37 -5.99 -7.65
CA ALA A 69 7.34 -7.41 -7.28
C ALA A 69 5.98 -8.05 -7.59
N MET A 70 4.86 -7.34 -7.36
CA MET A 70 3.52 -7.81 -7.75
C MET A 70 3.41 -7.97 -9.26
N VAL A 71 3.93 -7.01 -10.05
CA VAL A 71 3.96 -7.13 -11.53
C VAL A 71 4.75 -8.36 -11.94
N TYR A 72 5.97 -8.55 -11.43
CA TYR A 72 6.77 -9.74 -11.74
C TYR A 72 6.07 -11.04 -11.34
N ALA A 73 5.48 -11.10 -10.15
CA ALA A 73 4.77 -12.27 -9.67
C ALA A 73 3.57 -12.61 -10.58
N VAL A 74 2.78 -11.62 -10.98
CA VAL A 74 1.63 -11.81 -11.85
C VAL A 74 2.05 -12.18 -13.27
N MET A 75 3.10 -11.54 -13.82
CA MET A 75 3.59 -11.86 -15.16
C MET A 75 4.23 -13.26 -15.24
N LEU A 76 4.86 -13.73 -14.17
CA LEU A 76 5.45 -15.06 -14.10
C LEU A 76 4.41 -16.14 -13.75
N SER A 77 3.27 -15.76 -13.16
CA SER A 77 2.17 -16.67 -12.89
C SER A 77 1.52 -17.14 -14.20
N GLN A 78 1.10 -18.41 -14.23
CA GLN A 78 0.35 -18.92 -15.37
C GLN A 78 -0.99 -18.19 -15.49
N PRO A 79 -1.46 -17.88 -16.72
CA PRO A 79 -2.79 -17.34 -16.92
C PRO A 79 -3.81 -18.23 -16.19
N LEU A 80 -4.56 -17.65 -15.25
CA LEU A 80 -5.71 -18.34 -14.69
C LEU A 80 -6.74 -18.45 -15.82
N ASP A 81 -6.80 -19.61 -16.47
CA ASP A 81 -7.92 -20.01 -17.36
C ASP A 81 -9.16 -20.30 -16.49
N GLN A 82 -9.55 -19.33 -15.67
CA GLN A 82 -10.78 -19.38 -14.91
C GLN A 82 -11.91 -18.83 -15.80
N PRO A 83 -13.00 -19.59 -15.98
CA PRO A 83 -14.16 -19.07 -16.69
C PRO A 83 -14.63 -17.78 -16.02
N PHE A 84 -14.94 -16.78 -16.83
CA PHE A 84 -15.41 -15.49 -16.33
C PHE A 84 -16.72 -15.69 -15.56
N VAL A 85 -16.66 -15.59 -14.24
CA VAL A 85 -17.85 -15.50 -13.39
C VAL A 85 -18.25 -14.03 -13.32
N PRO A 86 -19.40 -13.61 -13.88
CA PRO A 86 -19.86 -12.24 -13.77
C PRO A 86 -19.99 -11.87 -12.29
N ARG A 87 -19.49 -10.69 -11.91
CA ARG A 87 -19.70 -10.18 -10.54
C ARG A 87 -21.21 -10.05 -10.31
N SER A 88 -21.72 -10.76 -9.30
CA SER A 88 -23.11 -10.63 -8.87
C SER A 88 -23.39 -9.20 -8.45
N THR A 89 -24.39 -8.57 -9.06
CA THR A 89 -24.85 -7.20 -8.72
C THR A 89 -25.26 -7.10 -7.25
N ALA A 90 -25.84 -8.16 -6.68
CA ALA A 90 -26.15 -8.22 -5.25
C ALA A 90 -24.89 -8.16 -4.38
N LYS A 91 -23.82 -8.87 -4.76
CA LYS A 91 -22.54 -8.83 -4.03
C LYS A 91 -21.85 -7.47 -4.15
N ILE A 92 -21.91 -6.84 -5.33
CA ILE A 92 -21.38 -5.47 -5.52
C ILE A 92 -22.18 -4.48 -4.68
N GLY A 93 -23.51 -4.56 -4.68
CA GLY A 93 -24.38 -3.70 -3.89
C GLY A 93 -24.12 -3.86 -2.39
N ALA A 94 -23.98 -5.10 -1.91
CA ALA A 94 -23.61 -5.37 -0.52
C ALA A 94 -22.22 -4.80 -0.16
N ALA A 95 -21.21 -5.01 -1.01
CA ALA A 95 -19.87 -4.47 -0.80
C ALA A 95 -19.87 -2.93 -0.78
N ALA A 96 -20.61 -2.29 -1.67
CA ALA A 96 -20.76 -0.84 -1.71
C ALA A 96 -21.48 -0.31 -0.47
N ALA A 97 -22.55 -0.99 -0.02
CA ALA A 97 -23.25 -0.62 1.21
C ALA A 97 -22.32 -0.69 2.43
N VAL A 98 -21.55 -1.78 2.57
CA VAL A 98 -20.56 -1.91 3.65
C VAL A 98 -19.49 -0.84 3.56
N ALA A 99 -18.95 -0.56 2.37
CA ALA A 99 -17.95 0.49 2.18
C ALA A 99 -18.47 1.88 2.57
N LEU A 100 -19.72 2.21 2.19
CA LEU A 100 -20.36 3.48 2.56
C LEU A 100 -20.68 3.56 4.05
N LEU A 101 -21.10 2.45 4.68
CA LEU A 101 -21.32 2.39 6.13
C LEU A 101 -20.02 2.64 6.89
N VAL A 102 -18.92 2.00 6.49
CA VAL A 102 -17.60 2.21 7.11
C VAL A 102 -17.11 3.63 6.87
N ALA A 103 -17.21 4.16 5.65
CA ALA A 103 -16.83 5.53 5.34
C ALA A 103 -17.66 6.56 6.12
N GLY A 104 -18.97 6.35 6.25
CA GLY A 104 -19.87 7.20 7.03
C GLY A 104 -19.57 7.14 8.53
N ALA A 105 -19.27 5.95 9.06
CA ALA A 105 -18.87 5.79 10.46
C ALA A 105 -17.54 6.52 10.76
N LEU A 106 -16.54 6.37 9.88
CA LEU A 106 -15.27 7.10 10.00
C LEU A 106 -15.48 8.61 9.91
N TRP A 107 -16.28 9.07 8.95
CA TRP A 107 -16.62 10.49 8.83
C TRP A 107 -17.30 11.03 10.09
N HIS A 108 -18.23 10.27 10.67
CA HIS A 108 -18.92 10.66 11.90
C HIS A 108 -17.96 10.79 13.09
N VAL A 109 -17.05 9.82 13.25
CA VAL A 109 -16.00 9.87 14.28
C VAL A 109 -15.07 11.06 14.06
N MET A 110 -14.64 11.31 12.82
CA MET A 110 -13.76 12.43 12.49
C MET A 110 -14.43 13.79 12.69
N ALA A 111 -15.71 13.93 12.37
CA ALA A 111 -16.47 15.17 12.54
C ALA A 111 -16.81 15.46 14.00
N GLY A 112 -16.97 14.43 14.83
CA GLY A 112 -17.20 14.56 16.28
C GLY A 112 -15.93 14.67 17.11
N ALA A 113 -14.75 14.45 16.52
CA ALA A 113 -13.48 14.52 17.22
C ALA A 113 -13.04 15.97 17.46
N ALA A 114 -12.66 16.28 18.69
CA ALA A 114 -12.00 17.55 19.04
C ALA A 114 -10.51 17.47 18.66
N TRP A 115 -10.21 17.78 17.39
CA TRP A 115 -8.84 17.85 16.90
C TRP A 115 -8.09 18.98 17.61
N HIS A 116 -7.05 18.63 18.35
CA HIS A 116 -6.14 19.62 18.92
C HIS A 116 -5.08 19.96 17.88
N GLU A 117 -5.10 21.19 17.40
CA GLU A 117 -4.02 21.73 16.57
C GLU A 117 -2.82 22.05 17.48
N GLU A 118 -2.01 21.04 17.75
CA GLU A 118 -0.67 21.30 18.29
C GLU A 118 0.18 21.90 17.16
N ALA A 119 0.85 23.03 17.45
CA ALA A 119 1.85 23.58 16.56
C ALA A 119 3.00 22.57 16.46
N TRP A 120 2.98 21.74 15.41
CA TRP A 120 4.05 20.79 15.16
C TRP A 120 5.35 21.57 14.90
N GLY A 121 6.23 21.56 15.90
CA GLY A 121 7.57 22.11 15.78
C GLY A 121 8.45 21.22 14.90
N GLN A 122 9.25 21.84 14.03
CA GLN A 122 10.23 21.27 13.10
C GLN A 122 9.76 20.06 12.26
N THR A 123 9.89 20.22 10.95
CA THR A 123 9.75 19.15 9.96
C THR A 123 10.59 17.92 10.36
N ALA A 124 9.94 16.76 10.56
CA ALA A 124 10.62 15.55 11.01
C ALA A 124 11.61 15.07 9.94
N THR A 125 12.90 15.20 10.24
CA THR A 125 13.98 14.77 9.36
C THR A 125 14.22 13.26 9.44
N ALA A 126 14.74 12.67 8.36
CA ALA A 126 15.14 11.26 8.35
C ALA A 126 16.12 10.92 9.49
N ALA A 127 17.00 11.85 9.85
CA ALA A 127 17.94 11.68 10.97
C ALA A 127 17.23 11.59 12.33
N GLN A 128 16.20 12.40 12.56
CA GLN A 128 15.40 12.34 13.79
C GLN A 128 14.61 11.03 13.88
N VAL A 129 14.03 10.58 12.76
CA VAL A 129 13.33 9.29 12.68
C VAL A 129 14.29 8.14 12.97
N GLY A 130 15.47 8.13 12.34
CA GLY A 130 16.51 7.14 12.59
C GLY A 130 16.98 7.13 14.04
N ARG A 131 17.17 8.30 14.66
CA ARG A 131 17.56 8.39 16.07
C ARG A 131 16.50 7.80 17.00
N ARG A 132 15.21 8.06 16.76
CA ARG A 132 14.12 7.46 17.56
C ARG A 132 14.03 5.95 17.36
N PHE A 133 14.30 5.42 16.17
CA PHE A 133 14.39 3.96 15.97
C PHE A 133 15.51 3.31 16.79
N LEU A 134 16.63 4.01 16.96
CA LEU A 134 17.80 3.53 17.70
C LEU A 134 17.79 3.86 19.19
N THR A 135 16.78 4.58 19.71
CA THR A 135 16.70 4.98 21.12
C THR A 135 15.37 4.58 21.74
N ASP A 136 14.28 5.20 21.31
CA ASP A 136 12.95 4.97 21.87
C ASP A 136 12.29 3.68 21.36
N TYR A 137 12.55 3.30 20.10
CA TYR A 137 11.91 2.16 19.42
C TYR A 137 12.89 1.02 19.08
N VAL A 138 13.94 0.84 19.90
CA VAL A 138 14.98 -0.19 19.67
C VAL A 138 14.38 -1.59 19.53
N LEU A 139 13.44 -1.95 20.41
CA LEU A 139 12.81 -3.27 20.37
C LEU A 139 12.02 -3.49 19.07
N ALA A 140 11.30 -2.48 18.60
CA ALA A 140 10.57 -2.57 17.33
C ALA A 140 11.55 -2.69 16.14
N PHE A 141 12.65 -1.95 16.16
CA PHE A 141 13.70 -2.02 15.14
C PHE A 141 14.35 -3.42 15.09
N GLU A 142 14.63 -4.02 16.24
CA GLU A 142 15.20 -5.37 16.32
C GLU A 142 14.20 -6.43 15.81
N LEU A 143 12.93 -6.33 16.22
CA LEU A 143 11.88 -7.25 15.77
C LEU A 143 11.64 -7.17 14.26
N ILE A 144 11.64 -5.97 13.67
CA ILE A 144 11.53 -5.81 12.21
C ILE A 144 12.75 -6.41 11.50
N SER A 145 13.95 -6.26 12.06
CA SER A 145 15.16 -6.85 11.49
C SER A 145 15.07 -8.38 11.45
N VAL A 146 14.64 -9.01 12.54
CA VAL A 146 14.39 -10.47 12.59
C VAL A 146 13.26 -10.86 11.65
N LEU A 147 12.17 -10.10 11.60
CA LEU A 147 11.05 -10.34 10.68
C LEU A 147 11.52 -10.36 9.22
N LEU A 148 12.39 -9.43 8.81
CA LEU A 148 12.94 -9.39 7.45
C LEU A 148 13.81 -10.61 7.14
N VAL A 149 14.63 -11.06 8.09
CA VAL A 149 15.42 -12.29 7.94
C VAL A 149 14.50 -13.51 7.76
N VAL A 150 13.48 -13.64 8.61
CA VAL A 150 12.50 -14.74 8.53
C VAL A 150 11.70 -14.67 7.23
N ALA A 151 11.26 -13.49 6.81
CA ALA A 151 10.54 -13.28 5.55
C ALA A 151 11.39 -13.69 4.34
N MET A 152 12.67 -13.34 4.31
CA MET A 152 13.61 -13.75 3.26
C MET A 152 13.79 -15.28 3.25
N MET A 153 14.01 -15.90 4.42
CA MET A 153 14.12 -17.36 4.53
C MET A 153 12.84 -18.06 4.03
N GLY A 154 11.67 -17.55 4.43
CA GLY A 154 10.37 -18.05 3.98
C GLY A 154 10.18 -17.93 2.48
N ALA A 155 10.48 -16.75 1.90
CA ALA A 155 10.39 -16.52 0.46
C ALA A 155 11.31 -17.47 -0.33
N VAL A 156 12.55 -17.67 0.11
CA VAL A 156 13.49 -18.61 -0.53
C VAL A 156 13.01 -20.05 -0.41
N MET A 157 12.52 -20.47 0.75
CA MET A 157 12.01 -21.84 0.95
C MET A 157 10.82 -22.14 0.04
N VAL A 158 9.90 -21.19 -0.13
CA VAL A 158 8.73 -21.32 -1.02
C VAL A 158 9.14 -21.30 -2.50
N ALA A 159 10.11 -20.45 -2.87
CA ALA A 159 10.59 -20.35 -4.24
C ALA A 159 11.38 -21.59 -4.70
N ARG A 160 12.03 -22.30 -3.78
CA ARG A 160 12.76 -23.54 -4.07
C ARG A 160 11.80 -24.67 -4.38
N ARG A 161 11.54 -24.90 -5.68
CA ARG A 161 10.87 -26.11 -6.16
C ARG A 161 11.71 -27.35 -5.80
N THR A 162 11.13 -28.30 -5.07
CA THR A 162 11.67 -29.65 -4.90
C THR A 162 11.56 -30.41 -6.23
N GLY A 163 12.54 -30.20 -7.11
CA GLY A 163 12.69 -30.94 -8.36
C GLY A 163 13.26 -32.34 -8.15
N ALA A 164 12.58 -33.18 -7.37
CA ALA A 164 13.04 -34.54 -7.07
C ALA A 164 11.88 -35.53 -6.91
N GLU A 165 11.00 -35.66 -7.91
CA GLU A 165 10.14 -36.84 -8.06
C GLU A 165 9.59 -36.84 -9.50
N GLY A 166 10.18 -37.66 -10.38
CA GLY A 166 9.76 -37.75 -11.79
C GLY A 166 10.81 -38.19 -12.79
N ARG A 167 12.05 -38.51 -12.36
CA ARG A 167 13.01 -39.26 -13.20
C ARG A 167 13.17 -40.67 -12.67
N GLY A 168 12.27 -41.54 -13.11
CA GLY A 168 12.35 -42.95 -12.79
C GLY A 168 11.02 -43.62 -13.01
N ARG A 169 10.65 -43.85 -14.27
CA ARG A 169 10.00 -45.07 -14.75
C ARG A 169 9.80 -44.98 -16.27
N TRP A 170 10.58 -45.84 -16.92
CA TRP A 170 10.39 -46.47 -18.23
C TRP A 170 9.00 -46.30 -18.84
#